data_AF-H3NXP3-F1
#
_entry.id   AF-H3NXP3-F1
#
_cell.length_a   1.000
_cell.length_b   1.000
_cell.length_c   1.000
_cell.angle_alpha   90.00
_cell.angle_beta   90.00
_cell.angle_gamma   90.00
#
_symmetry.space_group_name_H-M   'P 1'
#
loop_
_entity.id
_entity.type
_entity.pdbx_description
1 polymer ?
#
loop_
_entity_poly.entity_id
_entity_poly.type
_entity_poly.pdbx_seq_one_letter_code
_entity_poly.pdbx_strand_id
1 'polypeptide(L)'
;MWLFGHIACTVRPGFVVKCREPNMELLFLEGKPIPSHAITALLAVIIGGIQLASAKGTRQHQLLGYLWVSMMMYVSISSFFISEIKLWGAFSPIHLLSAWTAFTLCTGVYFARVGNIKAHQWNMVLLYVLALILTGLFTLLPSRVMGQMLFGG
;
A
#
# COMPACT_ATOMS: atom_id res chain seq x y z
N MET A 1 10.98 21.19 39.33
CA MET A 1 12.28 21.34 40.02
C MET A 1 12.13 20.63 41.36
N TRP A 2 13.12 19.82 41.78
CA TRP A 2 13.13 18.91 42.95
C TRP A 2 12.37 17.58 42.71
N LEU A 3 12.88 16.38 42.96
CA LEU A 3 14.22 15.76 43.03
C LEU A 3 13.94 14.24 43.09
N PHE A 4 14.80 13.41 42.51
CA PHE A 4 14.68 11.94 42.43
C PHE A 4 14.16 11.28 43.73
N GLY A 5 13.12 10.43 43.61
CA GLY A 5 12.65 9.59 44.70
C GLY A 5 11.55 8.61 44.26
N HIS A 6 11.75 7.34 44.58
CA HIS A 6 10.79 6.24 44.68
C HIS A 6 10.41 5.42 43.42
N ILE A 7 11.24 4.39 43.24
CA ILE A 7 10.89 3.01 42.89
C ILE A 7 9.46 2.64 43.35
N ALA A 8 8.66 2.09 42.43
CA ALA A 8 7.63 1.11 42.75
C ALA A 8 7.78 -0.08 41.81
N CYS A 9 8.84 -0.86 42.05
CA CYS A 9 9.03 -2.20 41.51
C CYS A 9 8.22 -3.16 42.38
N THR A 10 7.06 -3.62 41.90
CA THR A 10 6.36 -4.75 42.52
C THR A 10 6.90 -6.04 41.91
N VAL A 11 7.94 -6.59 42.53
CA VAL A 11 8.53 -7.88 42.17
C VAL A 11 7.58 -9.00 42.65
N ARG A 12 6.91 -9.68 41.71
CA ARG A 12 6.38 -11.04 41.98
C ARG A 12 7.52 -12.05 41.84
N PRO A 13 7.69 -12.98 42.79
CA PRO A 13 8.67 -14.06 42.65
C PRO A 13 8.19 -15.03 41.55
N GLY A 14 9.01 -15.22 40.51
CA GLY A 14 8.78 -16.24 39.47
C GLY A 14 8.50 -15.73 38.06
N PHE A 15 8.45 -14.42 37.81
CA PHE A 15 8.30 -13.88 36.45
C PHE A 15 9.50 -13.01 36.08
N VAL A 16 10.25 -13.45 35.07
CA VAL A 16 11.29 -12.64 34.44
C VAL A 16 10.61 -11.42 33.81
N VAL A 17 10.75 -10.25 34.43
CA VAL A 17 10.36 -8.98 33.81
C VAL A 17 11.31 -8.74 32.65
N LYS A 18 10.87 -9.09 31.44
CA LYS A 18 11.60 -8.76 30.21
C LYS A 18 11.39 -7.28 29.95
N CYS A 19 12.33 -6.43 30.37
CA CYS A 19 12.41 -5.06 29.87
C CYS A 19 12.50 -5.15 28.34
N ARG A 20 11.43 -4.76 27.65
CA ARG A 20 11.39 -4.70 26.19
C ARG A 20 12.25 -3.52 25.78
N GLU A 21 13.54 -3.76 25.59
CA GLU A 21 14.38 -2.89 24.76
C GLU A 21 13.64 -2.70 23.42
N PRO A 22 13.48 -1.47 22.91
CA PRO A 22 13.02 -1.26 21.55
C PRO A 22 14.10 -1.81 20.62
N ASN A 23 13.97 -3.10 20.30
CA ASN A 23 14.85 -3.81 19.38
C ASN A 23 14.76 -3.13 18.01
N MET A 24 15.64 -2.18 17.74
CA MET A 24 15.90 -1.65 16.40
C MET A 24 16.37 -2.75 15.43
N GLU A 25 16.74 -3.92 15.96
CA GLU A 25 17.02 -5.15 15.18
C GLU A 25 15.77 -5.90 14.70
N LEU A 26 14.60 -5.72 15.32
CA LEU A 26 13.37 -6.44 14.90
C LEU A 26 12.75 -5.87 13.61
N LEU A 27 13.15 -4.66 13.18
CA LEU A 27 12.70 -4.04 11.94
C LEU A 27 13.39 -4.61 10.69
N PHE A 28 14.57 -5.23 10.84
CA PHE A 28 15.37 -5.72 9.71
C PHE A 28 15.29 -7.24 9.50
N LEU A 29 14.70 -7.98 10.45
CA LEU A 29 14.59 -9.45 10.41
C LEU A 29 13.18 -9.99 10.11
N GLU A 30 12.14 -9.16 10.05
CA GLU A 30 10.85 -9.60 9.50
C GLU A 30 10.97 -9.70 7.98
N GLY A 31 11.14 -10.93 7.51
CA GLY A 31 11.19 -11.28 6.09
C GLY A 31 10.02 -10.66 5.31
N LYS A 32 10.37 -9.82 4.32
CA LYS A 32 9.58 -9.29 3.19
C LYS A 32 8.23 -10.00 2.97
N PRO A 33 7.10 -9.29 2.72
CA PRO A 33 6.95 -8.37 1.57
C PRO A 33 6.24 -7.02 1.86
N ILE A 34 5.94 -6.71 3.13
CA ILE A 34 5.04 -5.62 3.51
C ILE A 34 5.60 -4.20 3.20
N PRO A 35 6.90 -3.89 3.45
CA PRO A 35 7.42 -2.54 3.20
C PRO A 35 7.52 -2.19 1.71
N SER A 36 7.94 -3.13 0.86
CA SER A 36 8.15 -2.85 -0.56
C SER A 36 6.83 -2.58 -1.27
N HIS A 37 5.77 -3.35 -0.97
CA HIS A 37 4.43 -3.09 -1.51
C HIS A 37 3.94 -1.70 -1.13
N ALA A 38 4.04 -1.31 0.15
CA ALA A 38 3.60 -0.01 0.64
C ALA A 38 4.40 1.15 0.02
N ILE A 39 5.73 1.02 -0.07
CA ILE A 39 6.59 2.03 -0.71
C ILE A 39 6.24 2.17 -2.20
N THR A 40 6.10 1.06 -2.92
CA THR A 40 5.74 1.11 -4.34
C THR A 40 4.33 1.68 -4.55
N ALA A 41 3.37 1.35 -3.69
CA ALA A 41 2.04 1.93 -3.74
C ALA A 41 2.06 3.45 -3.52
N LEU A 42 2.86 3.95 -2.57
CA LEU A 42 3.03 5.38 -2.34
C LEU A 42 3.66 6.09 -3.55
N LEU A 43 4.71 5.50 -4.13
CA LEU A 43 5.33 6.03 -5.35
C LEU A 43 4.33 6.05 -6.52
N ALA A 44 3.49 5.01 -6.65
CA ALA A 44 2.46 4.94 -7.67
C ALA A 44 1.40 6.03 -7.52
N VAL A 45 1.06 6.45 -6.29
CA VAL A 45 0.17 7.60 -6.03
C VAL A 45 0.80 8.89 -6.54
N ILE A 46 2.06 9.16 -6.16
CA ILE A 46 2.75 10.40 -6.55
C ILE A 46 2.90 10.47 -8.07
N ILE A 47 3.41 9.40 -8.69
CA ILE A 47 3.62 9.34 -10.14
C ILE A 47 2.28 9.41 -10.88
N GLY A 48 1.25 8.72 -10.40
CA GLY A 48 -0.08 8.78 -10.99
C GLY A 48 -0.69 10.18 -10.95
N GLY A 49 -0.53 10.90 -9.83
CA GLY A 49 -0.96 12.29 -9.70
C GLY A 49 -0.23 13.21 -10.67
N ILE A 50 1.09 13.08 -10.79
CA ILE A 50 1.90 13.83 -11.78
C ILE A 50 1.46 13.50 -13.20
N GLN A 51 1.20 12.22 -13.51
CA GLN A 51 0.78 11.79 -14.84
C GLN A 51 -0.60 12.33 -15.22
N LEU A 52 -1.54 12.38 -14.27
CA LEU A 52 -2.87 12.97 -14.49
C LEU A 52 -2.81 14.49 -14.67
N ALA A 53 -1.86 15.17 -14.02
CA ALA A 53 -1.61 16.61 -14.17
C ALA A 53 -0.77 16.96 -15.42
N SER A 54 -0.05 16.00 -15.98
CA SER A 54 0.83 16.19 -17.14
C SER A 54 0.05 16.42 -18.44
N ALA A 55 0.67 17.14 -19.38
CA ALA A 55 0.12 17.39 -20.71
C ALA A 55 -0.09 16.07 -21.48
N LYS A 56 -1.35 15.78 -21.78
CA LYS A 56 -1.80 14.55 -22.46
C LYS A 56 -1.27 14.50 -23.89
N GLY A 57 -0.91 13.31 -24.35
CA GLY A 57 -0.44 13.09 -25.73
C GLY A 57 1.03 13.40 -26.00
N THR A 58 1.79 13.79 -24.98
CA THR A 58 3.26 13.98 -25.09
C THR A 58 4.02 12.65 -24.94
N ARG A 59 5.24 12.58 -25.48
CA ARG A 59 6.15 11.44 -25.23
C ARG A 59 6.45 11.24 -23.74
N GLN A 60 6.47 12.34 -22.98
CA GLN A 60 6.63 12.31 -21.52
C GLN A 60 5.44 11.61 -20.83
N HIS A 61 4.21 11.93 -21.25
CA HIS A 61 3.01 11.26 -20.74
C HIS A 61 3.02 9.75 -21.03
N GLN A 62 3.51 9.34 -22.20
CA GLN A 62 3.65 7.93 -22.55
C GLN A 62 4.68 7.21 -21.65
N LEU A 63 5.86 7.81 -21.44
CA LEU A 63 6.91 7.23 -20.61
C LEU A 63 6.47 7.11 -19.14
N LEU A 64 5.89 8.18 -18.59
CA LEU A 64 5.31 8.17 -17.24
C LEU A 64 4.19 7.14 -17.13
N GLY A 65 3.36 7.01 -18.17
CA GLY A 65 2.32 5.99 -18.25
C GLY A 65 2.84 4.58 -18.17
N TYR A 66 3.89 4.24 -18.91
CA TYR A 66 4.50 2.92 -18.80
C TYR A 66 5.12 2.66 -17.43
N LEU A 67 5.74 3.67 -16.82
CA LEU A 67 6.30 3.58 -15.48
C LEU A 67 5.19 3.37 -14.42
N TRP A 68 4.09 4.09 -14.53
CA TRP A 68 2.97 3.95 -13.61
C TRP A 68 2.29 2.59 -13.76
N VAL A 69 2.07 2.14 -15.00
CA VAL A 69 1.51 0.81 -15.31
C VAL A 69 2.37 -0.31 -14.71
N SER A 70 3.70 -0.23 -14.83
CA SER A 70 4.60 -1.25 -14.27
C SER A 70 4.58 -1.26 -12.75
N MET A 71 4.52 -0.09 -12.10
CA MET A 71 4.33 0.02 -10.65
C MET A 71 3.02 -0.58 -10.20
N MET A 72 1.91 -0.26 -10.86
CA MET A 72 0.59 -0.81 -10.52
C MET A 72 0.52 -2.32 -10.70
N MET A 73 1.19 -2.86 -11.73
CA MET A 73 1.30 -4.29 -11.93
C MET A 73 2.07 -4.96 -10.78
N TYR A 74 3.20 -4.38 -10.36
CA TYR A 74 3.96 -4.86 -9.21
C TYR A 74 3.14 -4.82 -7.93
N VAL A 75 2.42 -3.72 -7.67
CA VAL A 75 1.54 -3.56 -6.50
C VAL A 75 0.45 -4.62 -6.50
N SER A 76 -0.25 -4.82 -7.63
CA SER A 76 -1.31 -5.83 -7.73
C SER A 76 -0.77 -7.25 -7.52
N ILE A 77 0.33 -7.63 -8.18
CA ILE A 77 0.95 -8.96 -8.03
C ILE A 77 1.42 -9.18 -6.59
N SER A 78 2.12 -8.21 -6.00
CA SER A 78 2.60 -8.34 -4.62
C SER A 78 1.47 -8.48 -3.60
N SER A 79 0.28 -7.89 -3.84
CA SER A 79 -0.90 -8.13 -2.99
C SER A 79 -1.36 -9.58 -2.97
N PHE A 80 -1.27 -10.30 -4.09
CA PHE A 80 -1.60 -11.73 -4.15
C PHE A 80 -0.60 -12.55 -3.32
N PHE A 81 0.71 -12.30 -3.50
CA PHE A 81 1.77 -13.01 -2.77
C PHE A 81 1.76 -12.75 -1.25
N ILE A 82 1.46 -11.54 -0.79
CA ILE A 82 1.34 -11.22 0.65
C ILE A 82 0.19 -12.00 1.30
N SER A 83 -0.84 -12.34 0.53
CA SER A 83 -2.10 -12.83 1.07
C SER A 83 -2.33 -14.34 0.89
N GLU A 84 -1.54 -15.04 0.08
CA GLU A 84 -1.60 -16.51 -0.01
C GLU A 84 -1.35 -17.20 1.34
N ILE A 85 -0.64 -16.54 2.27
CA ILE A 85 -0.41 -17.06 3.64
C ILE A 85 -1.71 -17.04 4.49
N LYS A 86 -2.85 -16.53 3.99
CA LYS A 86 -4.16 -16.50 4.68
C LYS A 86 -5.30 -17.06 3.81
N LEU A 87 -5.04 -18.14 3.09
CA LEU A 87 -5.93 -18.68 2.04
C LEU A 87 -7.27 -19.31 2.51
N TRP A 88 -7.57 -19.42 3.81
CA TRP A 88 -8.79 -20.12 4.26
C TRP A 88 -9.59 -19.34 5.31
N GLY A 89 -10.42 -18.38 4.87
CA GLY A 89 -11.53 -17.92 5.72
C GLY A 89 -12.20 -16.60 5.37
N ALA A 90 -11.54 -15.66 4.69
CA ALA A 90 -12.19 -14.44 4.22
C ALA A 90 -11.46 -13.89 2.99
N PHE A 91 -11.98 -14.14 1.78
CA PHE A 91 -11.61 -13.39 0.58
C PHE A 91 -11.83 -11.91 0.86
N SER A 92 -10.77 -11.19 1.20
CA SER A 92 -10.88 -9.76 1.47
C SER A 92 -11.19 -9.04 0.16
N PRO A 93 -12.08 -8.01 0.17
CA PRO A 93 -12.44 -7.22 -1.03
C PRO A 93 -11.23 -6.70 -1.83
N ILE A 94 -10.09 -6.54 -1.17
CA ILE A 94 -8.80 -6.14 -1.75
C ILE A 94 -8.33 -7.12 -2.85
N HIS A 95 -8.62 -8.43 -2.76
CA HIS A 95 -8.23 -9.39 -3.79
C HIS A 95 -9.01 -9.22 -5.08
N LEU A 96 -10.33 -9.03 -4.96
CA LEU A 96 -11.18 -8.70 -6.09
C LEU A 96 -10.70 -7.38 -6.72
N LEU A 97 -10.32 -6.42 -5.89
CA LEU A 97 -9.78 -5.15 -6.35
C LEU A 97 -8.43 -5.30 -7.07
N SER A 98 -7.52 -6.16 -6.60
CA SER A 98 -6.23 -6.42 -7.29
C SER A 98 -6.42 -7.12 -8.63
N ALA A 99 -7.30 -8.13 -8.71
CA ALA A 99 -7.64 -8.81 -9.97
C ALA A 99 -8.29 -7.83 -10.97
N TRP A 100 -9.26 -7.05 -10.48
CA TRP A 100 -9.90 -5.99 -11.24
C TRP A 100 -8.91 -4.94 -11.71
N THR A 101 -7.94 -4.56 -10.87
CA THR A 101 -6.90 -3.59 -11.20
C THR A 101 -6.05 -4.10 -12.36
N ALA A 102 -5.56 -5.33 -12.29
CA ALA A 102 -4.77 -5.93 -13.37
C ALA A 102 -5.55 -6.00 -14.68
N PHE A 103 -6.83 -6.42 -14.63
CA PHE A 103 -7.70 -6.45 -15.82
C PHE A 103 -7.93 -5.06 -16.42
N THR A 104 -8.20 -4.05 -15.57
CA THR A 104 -8.43 -2.67 -16.01
C THR A 104 -7.16 -2.04 -16.59
N LEU A 105 -5.99 -2.42 -16.08
CA LEU A 105 -4.68 -2.04 -16.65
C LEU A 105 -4.52 -2.58 -18.07
N CYS A 106 -4.74 -3.87 -18.28
CA CYS A 106 -4.64 -4.49 -19.59
C CYS A 106 -5.60 -3.85 -20.60
N THR A 107 -6.86 -3.67 -20.21
CA THR A 107 -7.87 -3.04 -21.07
C THR A 107 -7.59 -1.55 -21.32
N GLY A 108 -7.11 -0.81 -20.32
CA GLY A 108 -6.71 0.58 -20.47
C GLY A 108 -5.53 0.78 -21.43
N VAL A 109 -4.54 -0.11 -21.41
CA VAL A 109 -3.43 -0.11 -22.39
C VAL A 109 -3.92 -0.54 -23.77
N TYR A 110 -4.82 -1.52 -23.85
CA TYR A 110 -5.44 -1.93 -25.11
C TYR A 110 -6.21 -0.78 -25.79
N PHE A 111 -7.04 -0.04 -25.04
CA PHE A 111 -7.77 1.10 -25.59
C PHE A 111 -6.85 2.23 -26.07
N ALA A 112 -5.70 2.44 -25.42
CA ALA A 112 -4.68 3.37 -25.94
C ALA A 112 -4.14 2.93 -27.30
N ARG A 113 -3.90 1.62 -27.50
CA ARG A 113 -3.39 1.07 -28.77
C ARG A 113 -4.40 1.12 -29.91
N VAL A 114 -5.68 0.88 -29.61
CA VAL A 114 -6.78 0.96 -30.60
C VAL A 114 -7.18 2.42 -30.89
N GLY A 115 -6.58 3.39 -30.19
CA GLY A 115 -6.86 4.83 -30.38
C GLY A 115 -8.13 5.31 -29.67
N ASN A 116 -8.77 4.47 -28.83
CA ASN A 116 -9.91 4.88 -28.01
C ASN A 116 -9.44 5.61 -26.75
N ILE A 117 -9.04 6.87 -26.92
CA ILE A 117 -8.46 7.70 -25.86
C ILE A 117 -9.46 7.99 -24.74
N LYS A 118 -10.76 8.10 -25.05
CA LYS A 118 -11.80 8.33 -24.03
C LYS A 118 -11.89 7.14 -23.07
N ALA A 119 -11.95 5.91 -23.59
CA ALA A 119 -11.98 4.72 -22.76
C ALA A 119 -10.66 4.50 -21.98
N HIS A 120 -9.52 4.80 -22.60
CA HIS A 120 -8.23 4.80 -21.91
C HIS A 120 -8.22 5.75 -20.70
N GLN A 121 -8.61 7.00 -20.89
CA GLN A 121 -8.63 8.01 -19.83
C GLN A 121 -9.57 7.60 -18.68
N TRP A 122 -10.77 7.12 -19.00
CA TRP A 122 -11.72 6.64 -18.00
C TRP A 122 -11.14 5.49 -17.16
N ASN A 123 -10.55 4.48 -17.79
CA ASN A 123 -9.94 3.36 -17.06
C ASN A 123 -8.78 3.81 -16.15
N MET A 124 -7.92 4.72 -16.64
CA MET A 124 -6.78 5.22 -15.86
C MET A 124 -7.22 6.05 -14.65
N VAL A 125 -8.23 6.90 -14.81
CA VAL A 125 -8.81 7.68 -13.69
C VAL A 125 -9.50 6.77 -12.69
N LEU A 126 -10.28 5.79 -13.17
CA LEU A 126 -10.99 4.84 -12.32
C LEU A 126 -10.02 4.00 -11.48
N LEU A 127 -8.91 3.55 -12.07
CA LEU A 127 -7.83 2.89 -11.35
C LEU A 127 -7.20 3.80 -10.29
N TYR A 128 -6.89 5.05 -10.63
CA TYR A 128 -6.29 5.96 -9.66
C TYR A 128 -7.22 6.22 -8.46
N VAL A 129 -8.50 6.48 -8.71
CA VAL A 129 -9.46 6.79 -7.63
C VAL A 129 -9.81 5.53 -6.82
N LEU A 130 -10.17 4.42 -7.46
CA LEU A 130 -10.63 3.23 -6.74
C LEU A 130 -9.47 2.39 -6.20
N ALA A 131 -8.41 2.18 -6.97
CA ALA A 131 -7.34 1.29 -6.55
C ALA A 131 -6.32 1.97 -5.62
N LEU A 132 -6.13 3.29 -5.71
CA LEU A 132 -5.18 3.99 -4.83
C LEU A 132 -5.88 4.79 -3.72
N ILE A 133 -6.83 5.67 -4.06
CA ILE A 133 -7.46 6.54 -3.05
C ILE A 133 -8.39 5.74 -2.13
N LEU A 134 -9.34 4.98 -2.70
CA LEU A 134 -10.30 4.23 -1.90
C LEU A 134 -9.61 3.12 -1.08
N THR A 135 -8.63 2.42 -1.65
CA THR A 135 -7.83 1.41 -0.92
C THR A 135 -6.94 2.03 0.14
N GLY A 136 -6.33 3.19 -0.14
CA GLY A 136 -5.55 3.95 0.84
C GLY A 136 -6.40 4.35 2.04
N LEU A 137 -7.59 4.89 1.81
CA LEU A 137 -8.56 5.20 2.86
C LEU A 137 -8.99 3.95 3.63
N PHE A 138 -9.26 2.84 2.95
CA PHE A 138 -9.59 1.57 3.60
C PHE A 138 -8.45 1.04 4.48
N THR A 139 -7.20 1.26 4.07
CA THR A 139 -6.01 0.88 4.83
C THR A 139 -5.82 1.74 6.07
N LEU A 140 -6.21 3.02 6.00
CA LEU A 140 -6.13 3.98 7.10
C LEU A 140 -7.31 3.92 8.08
N LEU A 141 -8.30 3.04 7.84
CA LEU A 141 -9.38 2.84 8.80
C LEU A 141 -8.79 2.45 10.17
N PRO A 142 -9.22 3.08 11.28
CA PRO A 142 -8.62 2.90 12.61
C PRO A 142 -8.75 1.48 13.16
N SER A 143 -9.61 0.65 12.57
CA SER A 143 -9.72 -0.79 12.86
C SER A 143 -8.63 -1.65 12.19
N ARG A 144 -7.76 -1.05 11.36
CA ARG A 144 -6.65 -1.72 10.66
C ARG A 144 -5.30 -1.29 11.24
N VAL A 145 -4.31 -2.19 11.15
CA VAL A 145 -2.98 -2.08 11.79
C VAL A 145 -2.29 -0.74 11.55
N MET A 146 -2.41 -0.16 10.35
CA MET A 146 -1.76 1.12 10.01
C MET A 146 -2.50 2.35 10.59
N GLY A 147 -3.83 2.27 10.74
CA GLY A 147 -4.62 3.29 11.44
C GLY A 147 -4.34 3.30 12.95
N GLN A 148 -4.12 2.12 13.56
CA GLN A 148 -3.72 2.04 14.97
C GLN A 148 -2.35 2.66 15.25
N MET A 149 -1.42 2.63 14.28
CA MET A 149 -0.11 3.28 14.42
C MET A 149 -0.17 4.81 14.33
N LEU A 150 -1.17 5.37 13.63
CA LEU A 150 -1.33 6.82 13.44
C LEU A 150 -2.29 7.47 14.44
N PHE A 151 -3.28 6.71 14.94
CA PHE A 151 -4.33 7.20 15.84
C PHE A 151 -4.35 6.51 17.21
N GLY A 152 -3.53 5.48 17.43
CA GLY A 152 -3.30 4.86 18.73
C GLY A 152 -2.18 5.58 19.46
N GLY A 153 -2.55 6.55 20.30
CA GLY A 153 -1.69 7.03 21.39
C GLY A 153 -1.66 6.06 22.55
#